data_AF-A0A7X9W2I0-F1
#
_entry.id   AF-A0A7X9W2I0-F1
#
_cell.length_a   1.000
_cell.length_b   1.000
_cell.length_c   1.000
_cell.angle_alpha   90.00
_cell.angle_beta   90.00
_cell.angle_gamma   90.00
#
_symmetry.space_group_name_H-M   'P 1'
#
loop_
_entity.id
_entity.type
_entity.pdbx_description
1 polymer ?
#
loop_
_entity_poly.entity_id
_entity_poly.type
_entity_poly.pdbx_seq_one_letter_code
_entity_poly.pdbx_strand_id
1 'polypeptide(L)'
;MPPRPNDPGIPTLTQRAEPSFYAPPADEADAPLLTERADDDGAGPVFDDDAFPLLTEVAHEQEAEADAEAQAEAAHAALPDATVLTARLQAEVEQLMRQALAEAIALIQTRMDAELPGIVARVQKDVRPG
;
A
#
# COMPACT_ATOMS: atom_id res chain seq x y z
N MET A 1 -32.35 -20.74 38.92
CA MET A 1 -31.37 -19.90 38.19
C MET A 1 -31.71 -19.99 36.72
N PRO A 2 -32.11 -18.90 36.04
CA PRO A 2 -32.40 -18.95 34.61
C PRO A 2 -31.10 -19.17 33.81
N PRO A 3 -31.12 -19.89 32.68
CA PRO A 3 -29.95 -20.07 31.83
C PRO A 3 -29.61 -18.74 31.14
N ARG A 4 -28.34 -18.33 31.17
CA ARG A 4 -27.88 -17.13 30.46
C ARG A 4 -27.89 -17.42 28.95
N PRO A 5 -28.65 -16.68 28.13
CA PRO A 5 -28.60 -16.83 26.68
C PRO A 5 -27.30 -16.21 26.16
N ASN A 6 -26.50 -17.02 25.46
CA ASN A 6 -25.36 -16.67 24.62
C ASN A 6 -24.49 -15.49 25.10
N ASP A 7 -23.47 -15.81 25.90
CA ASP A 7 -22.27 -14.99 26.02
C ASP A 7 -21.31 -15.44 24.91
N PRO A 8 -21.16 -14.69 23.78
CA PRO A 8 -20.13 -14.99 22.81
C PRO A 8 -18.81 -14.52 23.43
N GLY A 9 -18.19 -15.42 24.21
CA GLY A 9 -16.94 -15.16 24.91
C GLY A 9 -15.89 -14.53 23.99
N ILE A 10 -15.04 -13.69 24.60
CA ILE A 10 -13.93 -13.00 23.93
C ILE A 10 -13.18 -13.99 23.03
N PRO A 11 -13.13 -13.78 21.70
CA PRO A 11 -12.51 -14.74 20.81
C PRO A 11 -11.03 -14.86 21.17
N THR A 12 -10.61 -16.07 21.53
CA THR A 12 -9.21 -16.39 21.73
C THR A 12 -8.48 -16.26 20.41
N LEU A 13 -7.22 -15.83 20.46
CA LEU A 13 -6.34 -15.47 19.33
C LEU A 13 -6.16 -16.55 18.23
N THR A 14 -6.76 -17.74 18.42
CA THR A 14 -6.74 -18.88 17.50
C THR A 14 -7.95 -18.95 16.58
N GLN A 15 -9.01 -18.17 16.81
CA GLN A 15 -10.13 -18.06 15.87
C GLN A 15 -9.80 -17.07 14.75
N ARG A 16 -8.90 -17.51 13.88
CA ARG A 16 -8.63 -16.87 12.60
C ARG A 16 -9.91 -16.97 11.78
N ALA A 17 -10.57 -15.85 11.53
CA ALA A 17 -11.61 -15.79 10.50
C ALA A 17 -10.96 -16.24 9.20
N GLU A 18 -11.37 -17.39 8.65
CA GLU A 18 -10.99 -17.74 7.29
C GLU A 18 -11.63 -16.70 6.36
N PRO A 19 -10.84 -15.95 5.57
CA PRO A 19 -11.42 -15.09 4.56
C PRO A 19 -12.10 -15.99 3.54
N SER A 20 -13.42 -15.94 3.49
CA SER A 20 -14.19 -16.47 2.38
C SER A 20 -13.86 -15.62 1.15
N PHE A 21 -12.82 -16.03 0.42
CA PHE A 21 -12.56 -15.51 -0.91
C PHE A 21 -13.77 -15.87 -1.77
N TYR A 22 -14.57 -14.86 -2.09
CA TYR A 22 -15.54 -14.96 -3.17
C TYR A 22 -14.80 -15.49 -4.42
N ALA A 23 -15.27 -16.60 -4.96
CA ALA A 23 -14.88 -17.03 -6.29
C ALA A 23 -15.32 -15.94 -7.28
N PRO A 24 -14.46 -15.41 -8.15
CA PRO A 24 -14.91 -14.55 -9.22
C PRO A 24 -15.89 -15.34 -10.10
N PRO A 25 -16.97 -14.72 -10.61
CA PRO A 25 -17.79 -15.37 -11.62
C PRO A 25 -16.89 -15.73 -12.80
N ALA A 26 -16.99 -16.98 -13.26
CA ALA A 26 -16.43 -17.42 -14.53
C ALA A 26 -17.19 -16.73 -15.65
N ASP A 27 -16.85 -15.48 -15.94
CA ASP A 27 -17.18 -14.86 -17.22
C ASP A 27 -16.02 -15.19 -18.16
N GLU A 28 -16.09 -16.43 -18.63
CA GLU A 28 -15.23 -17.03 -19.65
C GLU A 28 -15.71 -16.57 -21.03
N ALA A 29 -15.88 -15.26 -21.20
CA ALA A 29 -16.52 -14.65 -22.36
C ALA A 29 -15.89 -13.29 -22.70
N ASP A 30 -14.59 -13.28 -22.96
CA ASP A 30 -13.97 -12.39 -23.96
C ASP A 30 -12.47 -12.71 -24.12
N ALA A 31 -12.16 -13.98 -24.43
CA ALA A 31 -10.91 -14.27 -25.11
C ALA A 31 -11.18 -14.13 -26.62
N PRO A 32 -10.54 -13.21 -27.35
CA PRO A 32 -10.73 -13.13 -28.79
C PRO A 32 -10.25 -14.45 -29.42
N LEU A 33 -11.18 -15.20 -30.01
CA LEU A 33 -10.85 -16.35 -30.83
C LEU A 33 -10.07 -15.85 -32.06
N LEU A 34 -8.77 -16.14 -32.12
CA LEU A 34 -7.90 -15.84 -33.27
C LEU A 34 -8.16 -16.79 -34.46
N THR A 35 -9.43 -17.05 -34.78
CA THR A 35 -9.84 -17.98 -35.85
C THR A 35 -10.77 -17.38 -36.87
N GLU A 36 -10.89 -16.06 -36.93
CA GLU A 36 -11.70 -15.39 -37.96
C GLU A 36 -11.00 -14.14 -38.51
N ARG A 37 -9.98 -14.34 -39.35
CA ARG A 37 -9.71 -13.47 -40.51
C ARG A 37 -8.69 -14.12 -41.45
N ALA A 38 -9.19 -14.74 -42.52
CA ALA A 38 -8.62 -14.65 -43.87
C ALA A 38 -9.31 -15.69 -44.75
N ASP A 39 -10.52 -15.37 -45.22
CA ASP A 39 -10.91 -15.86 -46.54
C ASP A 39 -11.17 -14.65 -47.43
N ASP A 40 -10.32 -14.58 -48.44
CA ASP A 40 -10.55 -14.05 -49.78
C ASP A 40 -10.71 -12.53 -49.93
N ASP A 41 -9.59 -11.86 -50.19
CA ASP A 41 -9.53 -10.92 -51.31
C ASP A 41 -8.13 -10.95 -51.94
N GLY A 42 -8.11 -11.24 -53.23
CA GLY A 42 -6.91 -11.55 -53.98
C GLY A 42 -5.90 -10.40 -54.06
N ALA A 43 -4.77 -10.61 -53.40
CA ALA A 43 -3.46 -10.17 -53.85
C ALA A 43 -2.46 -11.06 -53.11
N GLY A 44 -1.84 -12.00 -53.82
CA GLY A 44 -0.68 -12.69 -53.27
C GLY A 44 0.32 -11.63 -52.79
N PRO A 45 0.92 -11.76 -51.61
CA PRO A 45 1.96 -10.84 -51.21
C PRO A 45 3.04 -10.89 -52.30
N VAL A 46 3.22 -9.77 -52.99
CA VAL A 46 4.47 -9.52 -53.69
C VAL A 46 5.46 -9.43 -52.54
N PHE A 47 6.11 -10.55 -52.25
CA PHE A 47 7.29 -10.54 -51.40
C PHE A 47 8.32 -9.75 -52.18
N ASP A 48 8.40 -8.44 -51.95
CA ASP A 48 9.63 -7.72 -52.24
C ASP A 48 10.74 -8.50 -51.52
N ASP A 49 11.82 -8.86 -52.22
CA ASP A 49 12.94 -9.62 -51.64
C ASP A 49 13.63 -8.86 -50.48
N ASP A 50 13.27 -7.59 -50.28
CA ASP A 50 13.67 -6.73 -49.15
C ASP A 50 12.65 -6.74 -47.97
N ALA A 51 11.61 -7.57 -48.01
CA ALA A 51 10.58 -7.64 -46.97
C ALA A 51 10.97 -8.54 -45.78
N PHE A 52 12.10 -9.25 -45.85
CA PHE A 52 12.63 -10.05 -44.77
C PHE A 52 13.86 -9.36 -44.17
N PRO A 53 13.81 -8.92 -42.89
CA PRO A 53 14.94 -8.25 -42.27
C PRO A 53 16.14 -9.21 -42.22
N LEU A 54 17.32 -8.68 -42.55
CA LEU A 54 18.54 -9.47 -42.48
C LEU A 54 18.78 -9.86 -41.00
N LEU A 55 19.25 -11.08 -40.75
CA LEU A 55 19.54 -11.54 -39.38
C LEU A 55 20.51 -10.61 -38.63
N THR A 56 21.34 -9.84 -39.36
CA THR A 56 22.24 -8.83 -38.80
C THR A 56 21.51 -7.58 -38.31
N GLU A 57 20.43 -7.18 -38.97
CA GLU A 57 19.58 -6.05 -38.56
C GLU A 57 18.76 -6.42 -37.32
N VAL A 58 18.16 -7.62 -37.31
CA VAL A 58 17.47 -8.16 -36.13
C VAL A 58 18.43 -8.31 -34.94
N ALA A 59 19.67 -8.76 -35.18
CA ALA A 59 20.67 -8.83 -34.12
C ALA A 59 21.06 -7.45 -33.57
N HIS A 60 21.19 -6.42 -34.42
CA HIS A 60 21.48 -5.05 -33.97
C HIS A 60 20.31 -4.41 -33.22
N GLU A 61 19.07 -4.64 -33.66
CA GLU A 61 17.88 -4.18 -32.94
C GLU A 61 17.77 -4.85 -31.58
N GLN A 62 18.02 -6.16 -31.52
CA GLN A 62 18.00 -6.93 -30.28
C GLN A 62 19.13 -6.54 -29.32
N GLU A 63 20.32 -6.19 -29.82
CA GLU A 63 21.42 -5.63 -29.04
C GLU A 63 21.08 -4.22 -28.52
N ALA A 64 20.46 -3.38 -29.34
CA ALA A 64 20.04 -2.04 -28.93
C ALA A 64 18.90 -2.06 -27.90
N GLU A 65 17.96 -3.00 -28.03
CA GLU A 65 16.91 -3.26 -27.05
C GLU A 65 17.49 -3.80 -25.74
N ALA A 66 18.44 -4.74 -25.80
CA ALA A 66 19.13 -5.26 -24.63
C ALA A 66 19.94 -4.18 -23.89
N ASP A 67 20.60 -3.28 -24.64
CA ASP A 67 21.32 -2.13 -24.06
C ASP A 67 20.36 -1.11 -23.43
N ALA A 68 19.20 -0.88 -24.04
CA ALA A 68 18.16 -0.01 -23.51
C ALA A 68 17.51 -0.61 -22.24
N GLU A 69 17.26 -1.91 -22.22
CA GLU A 69 16.78 -2.66 -21.05
C GLU A 69 17.82 -2.64 -19.92
N ALA A 70 19.10 -2.89 -20.22
CA ALA A 70 20.19 -2.80 -19.26
C ALA A 70 20.34 -1.38 -18.68
N GLN A 71 20.14 -0.34 -19.50
CA GLN A 71 20.14 1.05 -19.04
C GLN A 71 18.91 1.39 -18.20
N ALA A 72 17.73 0.86 -18.53
CA ALA A 72 16.51 1.03 -17.73
C ALA A 72 16.62 0.33 -16.37
N GLU A 73 17.22 -0.86 -16.34
CA GLU A 73 17.44 -1.64 -15.12
C GLU A 73 18.51 -1.01 -14.22
N ALA A 74 19.60 -0.49 -14.82
CA ALA A 74 20.60 0.32 -14.11
C ALA A 74 20.01 1.62 -13.55
N ALA A 75 19.09 2.27 -14.27
CA ALA A 75 18.38 3.46 -13.79
C ALA A 75 17.41 3.14 -12.64
N HIS A 76 16.76 1.97 -12.65
CA HIS A 76 15.92 1.50 -11.54
C HIS A 76 16.76 1.15 -10.31
N ALA A 77 17.94 0.58 -10.48
CA ALA A 77 18.88 0.34 -9.38
C ALA A 77 19.44 1.64 -8.77
N ALA A 78 19.44 2.75 -9.52
CA ALA A 78 19.88 4.06 -9.04
C ALA A 78 18.81 4.81 -8.22
N LEU A 79 17.53 4.43 -8.33
CA LEU A 79 16.44 5.00 -7.54
C LEU A 79 16.34 4.29 -6.18
N PRO A 80 16.11 5.03 -5.08
CA PRO A 80 15.88 4.40 -3.79
C PRO A 80 14.62 3.53 -3.84
N ASP A 81 14.74 2.29 -3.38
CA ASP A 81 13.64 1.34 -3.36
C ASP A 81 12.43 1.92 -2.61
N ALA A 82 11.23 1.75 -3.18
CA ALA A 82 9.98 2.23 -2.62
C ALA A 82 9.74 1.68 -1.19
N THR A 83 10.27 0.50 -0.88
CA THR A 83 10.21 -0.09 0.46
C THR A 83 11.02 0.71 1.49
N VAL A 84 12.17 1.26 1.09
CA VAL A 84 13.03 2.07 1.95
C VAL A 84 12.40 3.44 2.19
N LEU A 85 11.78 4.03 1.16
CA LEU A 85 11.05 5.29 1.29
C LEU A 85 9.84 5.16 2.21
N THR A 86 9.06 4.09 2.08
CA THR A 86 7.90 3.85 2.97
C THR A 86 8.35 3.58 4.40
N ALA A 87 9.42 2.79 4.61
CA ALA A 87 10.00 2.58 5.93
C ALA A 87 10.51 3.89 6.56
N ARG A 88 11.14 4.76 5.76
CA ARG A 88 11.61 6.08 6.24
C ARG A 88 10.46 6.99 6.64
N LEU A 89 9.42 7.06 5.81
CA LEU A 89 8.23 7.84 6.09
C LEU A 89 7.51 7.32 7.35
N GLN A 90 7.40 6.00 7.51
CA GLN A 90 6.84 5.40 8.72
C GLN A 90 7.64 5.79 9.98
N ALA A 91 8.97 5.75 9.90
CA ALA A 91 9.83 6.18 11.02
C ALA A 91 9.65 7.67 11.35
N GLU A 92 9.50 8.54 10.34
CA GLU A 92 9.25 9.97 10.52
C GLU A 92 7.88 10.24 11.16
N VAL A 93 6.83 9.52 10.73
CA VAL A 93 5.50 9.62 11.33
C VAL A 93 5.54 9.21 12.80
N GLU A 94 6.16 8.08 13.13
CA GLU A 94 6.27 7.62 14.51
C GLU A 94 7.05 8.61 15.38
N GLN A 95 8.15 9.17 14.86
CA GLN A 95 8.93 10.18 15.58
C GLN A 95 8.11 11.44 15.86
N LEU A 96 7.39 11.95 14.85
CA LEU A 96 6.51 13.11 15.00
C LEU A 96 5.41 12.84 16.02
N MET A 97 4.80 11.66 16.00
CA MET A 97 3.79 11.26 16.99
C MET A 97 4.34 11.24 18.42
N ARG A 98 5.55 10.69 18.63
CA ARG A 98 6.20 10.68 19.95
C ARG A 98 6.51 12.10 20.44
N GLN A 99 6.97 12.96 19.55
CA GLN A 99 7.25 14.36 19.87
C GLN A 99 5.96 15.12 20.24
N ALA A 100 4.92 15.01 19.42
CA ALA A 100 3.64 15.67 19.66
C ALA A 100 3.00 15.20 20.98
N LEU A 101 3.13 13.92 21.31
CA LEU A 101 2.66 13.38 22.59
C LEU A 101 3.44 13.97 23.78
N ALA A 102 4.77 14.06 23.68
CA ALA A 102 5.59 14.66 24.73
C ALA A 102 5.24 16.14 24.95
N GLU A 103 5.03 16.88 23.87
CA GLU A 103 4.63 18.29 23.92
C GLU A 103 3.24 18.46 24.54
N ALA A 104 2.26 17.64 24.13
CA ALA A 104 0.92 17.66 24.69
C ALA A 104 0.91 17.36 26.21
N ILE A 105 1.71 16.39 26.65
CA ILE A 105 1.87 16.09 28.09
C ILE A 105 2.46 17.29 28.83
N ALA A 106 3.52 17.91 28.31
CA ALA A 106 4.14 19.07 28.94
C ALA A 106 3.17 20.25 29.06
N LEU A 107 2.33 20.46 28.05
CA LEU A 107 1.28 21.49 28.08
C LEU A 107 0.24 21.21 29.17
N ILE A 108 -0.24 19.96 29.26
CA ILE A 108 -1.21 19.55 30.27
C ILE A 108 -0.62 19.73 31.68
N GLN A 109 0.63 19.30 31.90
CA GLN A 109 1.32 19.47 33.17
C GLN A 109 1.42 20.94 33.57
N THR A 110 1.88 21.79 32.64
CA THR A 110 1.98 23.24 32.86
C THR A 110 0.63 23.85 33.24
N ARG A 111 -0.44 23.45 32.54
CA ARG A 111 -1.79 23.92 32.83
C ARG A 111 -2.28 23.44 34.20
N MET A 112 -2.05 22.17 34.54
CA MET A 112 -2.39 21.63 35.86
C MET A 112 -1.67 22.41 36.97
N ASP A 113 -0.36 22.63 36.84
CA ASP A 113 0.43 23.35 37.82
C ASP A 113 -0.05 24.80 38.02
N ALA A 114 -0.52 25.46 36.95
CA ALA A 114 -1.12 26.79 37.04
C ALA A 114 -2.50 26.80 37.72
N GLU A 115 -3.31 25.74 37.51
CA GLU A 115 -4.66 25.65 38.07
C GLU A 115 -4.69 25.11 39.52
N LEU A 116 -3.69 24.30 39.91
CA LEU A 116 -3.60 23.67 41.23
C LEU A 116 -3.74 24.65 42.41
N PRO A 117 -3.03 25.80 42.45
CA PRO A 117 -3.18 26.77 43.54
C PRO A 117 -4.61 27.29 43.68
N GLY A 118 -5.29 27.54 42.56
CA GLY A 118 -6.67 28.02 42.56
C GLY A 118 -7.66 26.95 43.05
N ILE A 119 -7.45 25.70 42.67
CA ILE A 119 -8.23 24.56 43.18
C ILE A 119 -8.02 24.41 44.69
N VAL A 120 -6.77 24.41 45.15
CA VAL A 120 -6.43 24.29 46.57
C VAL A 120 -7.05 25.41 47.39
N ALA A 121 -6.98 26.66 46.92
CA ALA A 121 -7.61 27.80 47.61
C ALA A 121 -9.13 27.64 47.75
N ARG A 122 -9.81 27.15 46.70
CA ARG A 122 -11.25 26.85 46.76
C ARG A 122 -11.55 25.74 47.78
N VAL A 123 -10.83 24.63 47.70
CA VAL A 123 -11.01 23.49 48.64
C VAL A 123 -10.76 23.93 50.08
N GLN A 124 -9.71 24.70 50.35
CA GLN A 124 -9.44 25.20 51.71
C GLN A 124 -10.55 26.12 52.21
N LYS A 125 -11.12 26.98 51.35
CA LYS A 125 -12.27 27.84 51.70
C LYS A 125 -13.51 27.01 52.06
N ASP A 126 -13.76 25.93 51.31
CA ASP A 126 -14.92 25.06 51.52
C ASP A 126 -14.75 24.19 52.79
N VAL A 127 -13.51 23.83 53.14
CA VAL A 127 -13.18 23.00 54.32
C VAL A 127 -13.09 23.83 55.60
N ARG A 128 -12.67 25.10 55.54
CA ARG A 128 -12.58 25.95 56.74
C ARG A 128 -14.02 26.25 57.21
N PRO A 129 -14.48 25.64 58.31
CA PRO A 129 -15.76 26.00 58.87
C PRO A 129 -15.62 27.45 59.34
N GLY A 130 -16.63 28.27 59.06
CA GLY A 130 -16.80 29.53 59.77
C GLY A 130 -16.87 29.28 61.27
#